data_AF-A0A6G1JBJ9-F1
#
_entry.id   AF-A0A6G1JBJ9-F1
#
_cell.length_a   1.000
_cell.length_b   1.000
_cell.length_c   1.000
_cell.angle_alpha   90.00
_cell.angle_beta   90.00
_cell.angle_gamma   90.00
#
_symmetry.space_group_name_H-M   'P 1'
#
loop_
_entity.id
_entity.type
_entity.pdbx_description
1 polymer ?
#
loop_
_entity_poly.entity_id
_entity_poly.type
_entity_poly.pdbx_seq_one_letter_code
_entity_poly.pdbx_strand_id
1 'polypeptide(L)'
;MELSAVSNISRAIDKGPLGTAVSISEVICRFGLRRRHDACSSDVKFLLGSLSPIYRKVTASSPVLGRLLDKAEEFDLADLNGLCAAVGDVYKPSAKLTIISDGLVYNVWAYGDALCSWLLKKTEGTCLTHCGYIKFLETYLRHAYPIGNGQPKSKFKTGTGYISKQLLRRGDNFCDHLRLFIHPSTDETSLSISPFPTSIGYMTPWRCNIAFGTNGSVTTMPREDSDSNPAYELICGERWPSYYRETSEPFNWISTVMCESLYPCMEATKVRYLAEPNSPIILRGLSQTRDRGLFVKKSEEFGMTLPGKMQMPTDSNVLSSEWIPFHFDGLFKTKKQILEDGSEKLVQNLRRYQFFTSVTPSPKDTCFTLVTPSRLVFQRLPEDIPLSRLSELTRTVSICAFDATTMTDISLVVPHLTTRKPCLHYHEPVVIDRVNESESTSICNITGIDSLLHDRRNCHFRAWENGDILVSANITAMHTRSDFASGATREQ
;
A
#
# COMPACT_ATOMS: atom_id res chain seq x y z
N MET A 1 14.38 -46.72 9.77
CA MET A 1 13.55 -46.05 10.79
C MET A 1 14.44 -45.01 11.43
N GLU A 2 13.95 -43.78 11.58
CA GLU A 2 14.68 -42.56 11.99
C GLU A 2 15.51 -41.84 10.91
N LEU A 3 14.81 -41.01 10.11
CA LEU A 3 15.34 -39.77 9.51
C LEU A 3 14.20 -38.71 9.43
N SER A 4 13.27 -38.74 10.40
CA SER A 4 12.08 -37.86 10.44
C SER A 4 12.16 -36.74 11.49
N ALA A 5 13.34 -36.43 12.02
CA ALA A 5 13.47 -35.49 13.14
C ALA A 5 14.21 -34.17 12.82
N VAL A 6 14.71 -33.96 11.60
CA VAL A 6 15.52 -32.75 11.28
C VAL A 6 14.78 -31.71 10.43
N SER A 7 13.60 -32.03 9.86
CA SER A 7 12.83 -31.06 9.05
C SER A 7 11.86 -30.16 9.84
N ASN A 8 11.81 -30.27 11.17
CA ASN A 8 10.86 -29.52 12.01
C ASN A 8 11.47 -28.34 12.76
N ILE A 9 12.76 -28.02 12.55
CA ILE A 9 13.46 -26.99 13.34
C ILE A 9 13.47 -25.60 12.68
N SER A 10 13.16 -25.43 11.38
CA SER A 10 13.00 -24.08 10.77
C SER A 10 11.55 -23.61 10.61
N ARG A 11 10.56 -24.47 10.92
CA ARG A 11 9.12 -24.17 10.74
C ARG A 11 8.36 -23.93 12.04
N ALA A 12 9.09 -23.66 13.11
CA ALA A 12 8.57 -23.22 14.39
C ALA A 12 9.53 -22.18 14.99
N ILE A 13 9.65 -21.01 14.34
CA ILE A 13 10.02 -19.81 15.11
C ILE A 13 8.89 -19.64 16.11
N ASP A 14 9.22 -19.98 17.35
CA ASP A 14 8.46 -19.83 18.59
C ASP A 14 7.22 -18.93 18.43
N LYS A 15 6.02 -19.54 18.34
CA LYS A 15 4.75 -18.82 18.51
C LYS A 15 4.52 -18.44 19.99
N GLY A 16 5.60 -18.06 20.67
CA GLY A 16 5.56 -17.40 21.96
C GLY A 16 5.27 -15.90 21.80
N PRO A 17 5.00 -15.19 22.90
CA PRO A 17 4.77 -13.75 22.89
C PRO A 17 5.90 -12.95 22.22
N LEU A 18 7.16 -13.42 22.34
CA LEU A 18 8.34 -12.74 21.79
C LEU A 18 8.38 -12.80 20.25
N GLY A 19 8.14 -13.97 19.64
CA GLY A 19 8.10 -14.11 18.18
C GLY A 19 6.99 -13.27 17.55
N THR A 20 5.82 -13.26 18.20
CA THR A 20 4.69 -12.41 17.79
C THR A 20 5.04 -10.92 17.83
N ALA A 21 5.70 -10.48 18.90
CA ALA A 21 6.11 -9.08 19.05
C ALA A 21 7.17 -8.66 18.03
N VAL A 22 8.10 -9.54 17.67
CA VAL A 22 9.07 -9.28 16.59
C VAL A 22 8.36 -9.08 15.25
N SER A 23 7.42 -9.97 14.88
CA SER A 23 6.66 -9.83 13.63
C SER A 23 5.81 -8.55 13.59
N ILE A 24 5.17 -8.17 14.71
CA ILE A 24 4.42 -6.91 14.81
C ILE A 24 5.37 -5.71 14.64
N SER A 25 6.54 -5.74 15.30
CA SER A 25 7.54 -4.68 15.20
C SER A 25 8.07 -4.54 13.77
N GLU A 26 8.32 -5.64 13.07
CA GLU A 26 8.73 -5.62 11.65
C GLU A 26 7.67 -4.98 10.76
N VAL A 27 6.38 -5.31 10.97
CA VAL A 27 5.27 -4.67 10.26
C VAL A 27 5.27 -3.16 10.53
N ILE A 28 5.38 -2.73 11.79
CA ILE A 28 5.38 -1.28 12.11
C ILE A 28 6.59 -0.59 11.50
N CYS A 29 7.78 -1.19 11.55
CA CYS A 29 8.99 -0.62 10.95
C CYS A 29 8.86 -0.42 9.44
N ARG A 30 8.05 -1.23 8.73
CA ARG A 30 7.75 -1.03 7.30
C ARG A 30 6.93 0.25 7.06
N PHE A 31 6.02 0.62 7.94
CA PHE A 31 5.25 1.86 7.85
C PHE A 31 5.96 3.05 8.54
N GLY A 32 7.05 2.76 9.26
CA GLY A 32 7.83 3.71 10.03
C GLY A 32 8.86 4.50 9.22
N LEU A 33 9.29 5.63 9.78
CA LEU A 33 10.55 6.28 9.44
C LEU A 33 11.67 5.50 10.11
N ARG A 34 12.68 5.02 9.35
CA ARG A 34 13.64 4.01 9.81
C ARG A 34 14.17 4.26 11.25
N ARG A 35 13.86 3.35 12.20
CA ARG A 35 14.77 2.79 13.24
C ARG A 35 14.14 1.61 14.01
N ARG A 36 15.01 0.91 14.78
CA ARG A 36 14.94 -0.47 15.31
C ARG A 36 14.05 -0.67 16.56
N HIS A 37 13.69 -1.95 16.71
CA HIS A 37 12.84 -2.70 17.65
C HIS A 37 12.74 -2.28 19.13
N ASP A 38 11.55 -2.51 19.69
CA ASP A 38 11.34 -3.32 20.91
C ASP A 38 9.90 -3.87 21.02
N ALA A 39 9.72 -4.97 21.76
CA ALA A 39 8.55 -5.84 21.84
C ALA A 39 7.50 -5.42 22.91
N CYS A 40 6.20 -5.68 22.65
CA CYS A 40 5.13 -5.60 23.66
C CYS A 40 4.00 -6.61 23.37
N SER A 41 3.26 -7.05 24.41
CA SER A 41 2.20 -8.07 24.35
C SER A 41 0.85 -7.57 24.89
N SER A 42 -0.23 -8.25 24.46
CA SER A 42 -1.68 -7.92 24.53
C SER A 42 -2.15 -6.97 23.41
N ASP A 43 -3.46 -6.95 23.12
CA ASP A 43 -4.08 -6.28 21.96
C ASP A 43 -3.32 -5.03 21.50
N VAL A 44 -2.83 -5.03 20.25
CA VAL A 44 -2.01 -3.91 19.75
C VAL A 44 -2.92 -2.71 19.51
N LYS A 45 -2.90 -1.76 20.45
CA LYS A 45 -3.61 -0.50 20.33
C LYS A 45 -2.60 0.56 19.94
N PHE A 46 -2.78 1.16 18.77
CA PHE A 46 -1.99 2.30 18.34
C PHE A 46 -2.68 3.60 18.76
N LEU A 47 -1.89 4.57 19.18
CA LEU A 47 -2.34 5.93 19.44
C LEU A 47 -1.64 6.90 18.51
N LEU A 48 -2.39 7.56 17.64
CA LEU A 48 -1.86 8.58 16.75
C LEU A 48 -2.36 9.96 17.17
N GLY A 49 -1.43 10.81 17.62
CA GLY A 49 -1.72 12.23 17.80
C GLY A 49 -1.74 12.91 16.42
N SER A 50 -2.91 13.38 15.99
CA SER A 50 -3.08 14.03 14.69
C SER A 50 -3.74 15.41 14.84
N LEU A 51 -3.07 16.42 14.28
CA LEU A 51 -3.43 17.84 14.40
C LEU A 51 -4.48 18.28 13.36
N SER A 52 -5.22 17.32 12.81
CA SER A 52 -5.96 17.42 11.54
C SER A 52 -7.05 18.51 11.46
N PRO A 53 -8.01 18.69 12.39
CA PRO A 53 -9.18 19.51 12.07
C PRO A 53 -9.00 21.03 12.21
N ILE A 54 -8.00 21.51 12.95
CA ILE A 54 -7.84 22.95 13.17
C ILE A 54 -7.03 23.63 12.07
N TYR A 55 -6.00 22.97 11.52
CA TYR A 55 -5.19 23.55 10.44
C TYR A 55 -6.07 24.12 9.32
N ARG A 56 -6.97 23.28 8.82
CA ARG A 56 -7.98 23.60 7.80
C ARG A 56 -9.05 24.61 8.25
N LYS A 57 -9.35 24.75 9.55
CA LYS A 57 -10.32 25.75 10.05
C LYS A 57 -9.81 27.19 9.95
N VAL A 58 -8.50 27.37 10.10
CA VAL A 58 -7.87 28.70 10.18
C VAL A 58 -7.48 29.21 8.79
N THR A 59 -6.94 28.37 7.91
CA THR A 59 -6.53 28.78 6.56
C THR A 59 -7.60 28.34 5.55
N ALA A 60 -8.30 29.30 4.94
CA ALA A 60 -9.25 29.03 3.85
C ALA A 60 -8.56 28.93 2.48
N SER A 61 -7.26 29.22 2.41
CA SER A 61 -6.45 29.25 1.19
C SER A 61 -4.99 28.97 1.56
N SER A 62 -4.34 28.07 0.81
CA SER A 62 -2.94 27.62 0.87
C SER A 62 -2.41 27.19 2.26
N PRO A 63 -1.70 26.05 2.39
CA PRO A 63 -1.23 25.10 1.37
C PRO A 63 -2.22 23.98 0.98
N VAL A 64 -3.50 24.05 1.38
CA VAL A 64 -4.51 22.97 1.22
C VAL A 64 -5.66 23.34 0.29
N LEU A 65 -6.44 22.33 -0.17
CA LEU A 65 -7.58 22.51 -1.09
C LEU A 65 -8.77 23.23 -0.46
N GLY A 66 -8.98 23.07 0.84
CA GLY A 66 -10.07 23.73 1.55
C GLY A 66 -10.22 23.27 2.99
N ARG A 67 -11.36 23.61 3.61
CA ARG A 67 -11.60 23.30 5.03
C ARG A 67 -12.00 21.84 5.30
N LEU A 68 -12.49 21.16 4.27
CA LEU A 68 -12.95 19.78 4.34
C LEU A 68 -11.78 18.82 4.08
N LEU A 69 -11.94 17.58 4.53
CA LEU A 69 -11.02 16.49 4.20
C LEU A 69 -11.02 16.29 2.69
N ASP A 70 -9.85 16.05 2.14
CA ASP A 70 -9.67 15.74 0.74
C ASP A 70 -8.93 14.40 0.57
N LYS A 71 -8.48 14.09 -0.65
CA LYS A 71 -7.88 12.79 -0.94
C LYS A 71 -6.59 12.55 -0.17
N ALA A 72 -5.91 13.61 0.30
CA ALA A 72 -4.70 13.47 1.10
C ALA A 72 -5.00 12.80 2.45
N GLU A 73 -6.07 13.21 3.15
CA GLU A 73 -6.48 12.55 4.39
C GLU A 73 -7.10 11.18 4.15
N GLU A 74 -7.87 11.02 3.07
CA GLU A 74 -8.40 9.69 2.70
C GLU A 74 -7.27 8.68 2.47
N PHE A 75 -6.20 9.10 1.78
CA PHE A 75 -5.05 8.27 1.50
C PHE A 75 -4.27 7.89 2.77
N ASP A 76 -4.00 8.87 3.65
CA ASP A 76 -3.32 8.63 4.95
C ASP A 76 -4.14 7.66 5.83
N LEU A 77 -5.45 7.87 5.93
CA LEU A 77 -6.32 6.97 6.70
C LEU A 77 -6.36 5.55 6.11
N ALA A 78 -6.32 5.42 4.79
CA ALA A 78 -6.24 4.12 4.13
C ALA A 78 -4.91 3.41 4.41
N ASP A 79 -3.79 4.12 4.40
CA ASP A 79 -2.46 3.57 4.72
C ASP A 79 -2.38 3.12 6.20
N LEU A 80 -2.90 3.94 7.12
CA LEU A 80 -3.03 3.63 8.54
C LEU A 80 -3.93 2.40 8.81
N ASN A 81 -5.02 2.26 8.06
CA ASN A 81 -5.84 1.06 8.10
C ASN A 81 -5.09 -0.15 7.53
N GLY A 82 -4.30 0.06 6.48
CA GLY A 82 -3.39 -0.93 5.89
C GLY A 82 -2.37 -1.46 6.90
N LEU A 83 -1.81 -0.60 7.75
CA LEU A 83 -0.95 -0.98 8.87
C LEU A 83 -1.69 -1.92 9.84
N CYS A 84 -2.92 -1.57 10.25
CA CYS A 84 -3.69 -2.40 11.17
C CYS A 84 -4.03 -3.77 10.56
N ALA A 85 -4.37 -3.78 9.27
CA ALA A 85 -4.63 -5.01 8.53
C ALA A 85 -3.36 -5.88 8.38
N ALA A 86 -2.20 -5.26 8.14
CA ALA A 86 -0.92 -5.97 8.07
C ALA A 86 -0.54 -6.60 9.41
N VAL A 87 -0.85 -5.94 10.54
CA VAL A 87 -0.74 -6.55 11.87
C VAL A 87 -1.72 -7.72 12.02
N GLY A 88 -2.95 -7.58 11.50
CA GLY A 88 -3.95 -8.66 11.47
C GLY A 88 -3.51 -9.92 10.73
N ASP A 89 -2.68 -9.78 9.70
CA ASP A 89 -2.17 -10.90 8.91
C ASP A 89 -1.20 -11.77 9.73
N VAL A 90 -0.41 -11.16 10.62
CA VAL A 90 0.57 -11.85 11.49
C VAL A 90 0.06 -12.13 12.91
N TYR A 91 -0.94 -11.38 13.38
CA TYR A 91 -1.51 -11.47 14.71
C TYR A 91 -3.03 -11.33 14.66
N LYS A 92 -3.76 -12.43 14.88
CA LYS A 92 -5.22 -12.51 14.64
C LYS A 92 -6.10 -11.56 15.46
N PRO A 93 -5.78 -11.18 16.71
CA PRO A 93 -6.51 -10.09 17.39
C PRO A 93 -6.41 -8.74 16.67
N SER A 94 -5.50 -8.64 15.69
CA SER A 94 -5.24 -7.47 14.85
C SER A 94 -4.78 -6.27 15.67
N ALA A 95 -4.82 -5.09 15.06
CA ALA A 95 -4.56 -3.84 15.72
C ALA A 95 -5.73 -2.88 15.57
N LYS A 96 -5.89 -2.01 16.56
CA LYS A 96 -6.84 -0.90 16.50
C LYS A 96 -6.06 0.40 16.60
N LEU A 97 -6.29 1.29 15.65
CA LEU A 97 -5.74 2.63 15.67
C LEU A 97 -6.77 3.61 16.24
N THR A 98 -6.39 4.28 17.32
CA THR A 98 -7.14 5.41 17.87
C THR A 98 -6.46 6.71 17.46
N ILE A 99 -7.14 7.51 16.64
CA ILE A 99 -6.66 8.84 16.25
C ILE A 99 -7.18 9.85 17.28
N ILE A 100 -6.28 10.48 18.02
CA ILE A 100 -6.64 11.60 18.88
C ILE A 100 -6.58 12.86 18.02
N SER A 101 -7.76 13.44 17.81
CA SER A 101 -7.84 14.77 17.24
C SER A 101 -7.56 15.82 18.30
N ASP A 102 -6.52 16.60 18.04
CA ASP A 102 -6.18 17.77 18.85
C ASP A 102 -7.07 18.98 18.52
N GLY A 103 -7.98 18.81 17.55
CA GLY A 103 -8.92 19.77 16.98
C GLY A 103 -9.81 20.55 17.95
N LEU A 104 -9.95 20.08 19.19
CA LEU A 104 -10.80 20.69 20.22
C LEU A 104 -10.00 21.40 21.31
N VAL A 105 -8.69 21.15 21.44
CA VAL A 105 -7.84 21.77 22.48
C VAL A 105 -7.76 23.28 22.31
N TYR A 106 -7.87 23.77 21.08
CA TYR A 106 -7.59 25.17 20.75
C TYR A 106 -8.80 26.10 20.91
N ASN A 107 -10.00 25.54 21.13
CA ASN A 107 -11.24 26.31 21.34
C ASN A 107 -11.53 26.61 22.82
N VAL A 108 -10.71 26.12 23.77
CA VAL A 108 -10.95 26.28 25.21
C VAL A 108 -9.79 27.06 25.83
N TRP A 109 -9.92 28.38 25.87
CA TRP A 109 -9.03 29.27 26.62
C TRP A 109 -9.55 29.44 28.05
N ALA A 110 -9.48 28.40 28.87
CA ALA A 110 -9.56 28.55 30.33
C ALA A 110 -9.17 27.26 31.07
N TYR A 111 -8.43 27.47 32.17
CA TYR A 111 -8.17 26.57 33.30
C TYR A 111 -7.05 25.50 33.20
N GLY A 112 -6.04 25.67 34.07
CA GLY A 112 -5.33 24.55 34.71
C GLY A 112 -3.79 24.60 34.70
N ASP A 113 -3.16 25.49 35.48
CA ASP A 113 -1.68 25.62 35.53
C ASP A 113 -0.96 24.74 36.56
N ALA A 114 -1.60 24.36 37.68
CA ALA A 114 -0.89 23.74 38.80
C ALA A 114 -0.49 22.26 38.59
N LEU A 115 -1.29 21.47 37.87
CA LEU A 115 -1.04 20.03 37.67
C LEU A 115 -0.04 19.73 36.52
N CYS A 116 0.19 20.70 35.63
CA CYS A 116 1.06 20.53 34.45
C CYS A 116 2.56 20.61 34.76
N SER A 117 2.95 21.40 35.77
CA SER A 117 4.35 21.50 36.20
C SER A 117 4.84 20.22 36.91
N TRP A 118 3.91 19.34 37.31
CA TRP A 118 4.21 18.01 37.86
C TRP A 118 4.43 16.96 36.75
N LEU A 119 3.67 17.02 35.65
CA LEU A 119 3.78 16.08 34.52
C LEU A 119 5.09 16.21 33.72
N LEU A 120 5.61 17.44 33.56
CA LEU A 120 6.90 17.69 32.89
C LEU A 120 8.12 17.10 33.62
N LYS A 121 7.94 16.58 34.84
CA LYS A 121 9.01 15.93 35.62
C LYS A 121 9.16 14.44 35.37
N LYS A 122 8.33 13.82 34.50
CA LYS A 122 8.29 12.35 34.40
C LYS A 122 9.35 11.71 33.48
N THR A 123 9.72 12.30 32.34
CA THR A 123 10.74 11.72 31.43
C THR A 123 11.34 12.77 30.47
N GLU A 124 12.55 12.55 29.98
CA GLU A 124 13.19 13.36 28.91
C GLU A 124 12.34 13.40 27.63
N GLY A 125 11.71 12.27 27.26
CA GLY A 125 10.78 12.17 26.13
C GLY A 125 9.56 13.12 26.25
N THR A 126 8.97 13.24 27.43
CA THR A 126 7.82 14.16 27.66
C THR A 126 8.21 15.62 27.45
N CYS A 127 9.43 16.01 27.84
CA CYS A 127 9.98 17.34 27.60
C CYS A 127 10.24 17.60 26.11
N LEU A 128 10.74 16.61 25.36
CA LEU A 128 10.94 16.71 23.91
C LEU A 128 9.60 16.84 23.17
N THR A 129 8.60 16.01 23.49
CA THR A 129 7.24 16.12 22.92
C THR A 129 6.62 17.48 23.24
N HIS A 130 6.74 17.96 24.49
CA HIS A 130 6.28 19.30 24.87
C HIS A 130 6.95 20.40 24.04
N CYS A 131 8.27 20.35 23.89
CA CYS A 131 9.03 21.32 23.09
C CYS A 131 8.66 21.25 21.60
N GLY A 132 8.44 20.06 21.06
CA GLY A 132 7.95 19.83 19.70
C GLY A 132 6.58 20.49 19.47
N TYR A 133 5.63 20.26 20.37
CA TYR A 133 4.34 20.94 20.35
C TYR A 133 4.47 22.45 20.41
N ILE A 134 5.34 23.00 21.27
CA ILE A 134 5.55 24.46 21.34
C ILE A 134 6.06 25.01 20.02
N LYS A 135 7.12 24.43 19.42
CA LYS A 135 7.64 24.87 18.12
C LYS A 135 6.56 24.82 17.03
N PHE A 136 5.79 23.73 17.02
CA PHE A 136 4.66 23.56 16.09
C PHE A 136 3.61 24.64 16.29
N LEU A 137 3.11 24.81 17.52
CA LEU A 137 2.06 25.77 17.88
C LEU A 137 2.48 27.21 17.60
N GLU A 138 3.74 27.57 17.86
CA GLU A 138 4.28 28.89 17.58
C GLU A 138 4.35 29.20 16.09
N THR A 139 4.62 28.19 15.26
CA THR A 139 4.61 28.34 13.79
C THR A 139 3.18 28.45 13.29
N TYR A 140 2.31 27.58 13.80
CA TYR A 140 0.95 27.42 13.32
C TYR A 140 0.01 28.58 13.73
N LEU A 141 0.00 28.93 15.02
CA LEU A 141 -0.91 29.94 15.55
C LEU A 141 -0.50 31.36 15.21
N ARG A 142 0.73 31.60 14.74
CA ARG A 142 1.19 32.94 14.36
C ARG A 142 0.44 33.51 13.16
N HIS A 143 -0.06 32.66 12.27
CA HIS A 143 -0.92 33.09 11.16
C HIS A 143 -2.35 33.39 11.61
N ALA A 144 -2.88 32.61 12.56
CA ALA A 144 -4.23 32.80 13.12
C ALA A 144 -4.32 33.98 14.09
N TYR A 145 -3.26 34.16 14.87
CA TYR A 145 -3.13 35.12 15.97
C TYR A 145 -1.78 35.84 15.81
N PRO A 146 -1.67 36.79 14.87
CA PRO A 146 -0.43 37.50 14.62
C PRO A 146 0.05 38.24 15.86
N ILE A 147 1.34 38.12 16.15
CA ILE A 147 1.98 38.79 17.28
C ILE A 147 2.15 40.27 16.90
N GLY A 148 1.27 41.12 17.42
CA GLY A 148 1.17 42.55 17.09
C GLY A 148 -0.28 43.01 17.18
N ASN A 149 -0.54 44.33 17.24
CA ASN A 149 -1.88 44.92 17.38
C ASN A 149 -2.69 44.38 18.59
N GLY A 150 -2.17 44.54 19.81
CA GLY A 150 -2.93 44.30 21.05
C GLY A 150 -2.78 42.91 21.68
N GLN A 151 -2.11 41.95 21.04
CA GLN A 151 -1.72 40.68 21.67
C GLN A 151 -0.24 40.68 22.11
N PRO A 152 0.05 40.58 23.42
CA PRO A 152 1.42 40.49 23.93
C PRO A 152 2.06 39.14 23.58
N LYS A 153 3.33 39.16 23.17
CA LYS A 153 4.16 37.96 22.92
C LYS A 153 4.18 36.98 24.10
N SER A 154 4.03 37.49 25.33
CA SER A 154 3.91 36.68 26.55
C SER A 154 2.61 35.87 26.57
N LYS A 155 1.45 36.48 26.27
CA LYS A 155 0.16 35.77 26.20
C LYS A 155 0.16 34.67 25.13
N PHE A 156 0.78 34.94 23.98
CA PHE A 156 0.94 33.94 22.92
C PHE A 156 1.76 32.73 23.40
N LYS A 157 2.93 32.97 24.03
CA LYS A 157 3.76 31.90 24.61
C LYS A 157 3.07 31.14 25.74
N THR A 158 2.32 31.81 26.60
CA THR A 158 1.55 31.16 27.66
C THR A 158 0.43 30.28 27.08
N GLY A 159 -0.26 30.76 26.04
CA GLY A 159 -1.30 29.99 25.35
C GLY A 159 -0.76 28.75 24.65
N THR A 160 0.35 28.86 23.92
CA THR A 160 1.01 27.69 23.30
C THR A 160 1.50 26.70 24.37
N GLY A 161 2.06 27.21 25.47
CA GLY A 161 2.39 26.45 26.69
C GLY A 161 1.22 25.62 27.22
N TYR A 162 0.08 26.28 27.41
CA TYR A 162 -1.13 25.65 27.92
C TYR A 162 -1.65 24.55 26.99
N ILE A 163 -1.77 24.85 25.68
CA ILE A 163 -2.26 23.89 24.68
C ILE A 163 -1.34 22.66 24.65
N SER A 164 -0.02 22.85 24.59
CA SER A 164 0.96 21.76 24.65
C SER A 164 0.75 20.82 25.84
N LYS A 165 0.50 21.39 27.02
CA LYS A 165 0.21 20.61 28.24
C LYS A 165 -1.11 19.85 28.17
N GLN A 166 -2.16 20.41 27.57
CA GLN A 166 -3.44 19.71 27.39
C GLN A 166 -3.32 18.55 26.38
N LEU A 167 -2.49 18.72 25.35
CA LEU A 167 -2.17 17.65 24.40
C LEU A 167 -1.51 16.46 25.11
N LEU A 168 -0.53 16.73 25.97
CA LEU A 168 0.13 15.69 26.78
C LEU A 168 -0.87 14.96 27.70
N ARG A 169 -1.72 15.70 28.42
CA ARG A 169 -2.73 15.11 29.33
C ARG A 169 -3.68 14.15 28.64
N ARG A 170 -4.11 14.44 27.40
CA ARG A 170 -5.02 13.57 26.65
C ARG A 170 -4.36 12.26 26.24
N GLY A 171 -3.07 12.29 25.91
CA GLY A 171 -2.29 11.09 25.61
C GLY A 171 -2.10 10.15 26.81
N ASP A 172 -2.15 10.68 28.04
CA ASP A 172 -1.98 9.87 29.26
C ASP A 172 -3.18 8.95 29.55
N ASN A 173 -4.38 9.26 29.03
CA ASN A 173 -5.56 8.40 29.14
C ASN A 173 -5.44 7.10 28.32
N PHE A 174 -4.35 6.94 27.56
CA PHE A 174 -4.09 5.82 26.65
C PHE A 174 -2.72 5.20 26.96
N CYS A 175 -2.41 4.99 28.24
CA CYS A 175 -1.13 4.44 28.70
C CYS A 175 -0.82 3.04 28.15
N ASP A 176 -1.85 2.27 27.81
CA ASP A 176 -1.72 0.92 27.26
C ASP A 176 -1.64 0.90 25.72
N HIS A 177 -1.37 2.06 25.09
CA HIS A 177 -1.25 2.17 23.62
C HIS A 177 0.20 2.41 23.21
N LEU A 178 0.59 1.77 22.10
CA LEU A 178 1.81 2.11 21.40
C LEU A 178 1.65 3.48 20.73
N ARG A 179 2.52 4.43 21.06
CA ARG A 179 2.42 5.82 20.57
C ARG A 179 3.07 5.98 19.20
N LEU A 180 2.26 6.37 18.22
CA LEU A 180 2.68 6.69 16.85
C LEU A 180 2.75 8.21 16.65
N PHE A 181 3.73 8.66 15.87
CA PHE A 181 3.91 10.08 15.54
C PHE A 181 4.12 10.29 14.04
N ILE A 182 3.57 11.37 13.51
CA ILE A 182 3.67 11.74 12.07
C ILE A 182 4.87 12.68 11.81
N HIS A 183 5.74 12.80 12.81
CA HIS A 183 6.98 13.57 12.75
C HIS A 183 8.16 12.67 13.14
N PRO A 184 9.34 12.88 12.55
CA PRO A 184 10.55 12.22 13.01
C PRO A 184 10.77 12.53 14.49
N SER A 185 10.84 11.49 15.31
CA SER A 185 11.12 11.59 16.73
C SER A 185 12.43 10.90 17.06
N THR A 186 13.11 11.42 18.08
CA THR A 186 14.33 10.84 18.64
C THR A 186 14.09 10.17 19.99
N ASP A 187 12.84 10.09 20.45
CA ASP A 187 12.49 9.48 21.73
C ASP A 187 12.34 7.97 21.61
N GLU A 188 12.82 7.23 22.61
CA GLU A 188 12.77 5.76 22.62
C GLU A 188 11.35 5.20 22.86
N THR A 189 10.42 6.05 23.26
CA THR A 189 9.04 5.67 23.61
C THR A 189 8.03 5.91 22.50
N SER A 190 8.46 6.35 21.31
CA SER A 190 7.55 6.64 20.22
C SER A 190 8.02 6.20 18.85
N LEU A 191 7.07 5.77 18.02
CA LEU A 191 7.33 5.24 16.70
C LEU A 191 6.85 6.22 15.64
N SER A 192 7.79 6.81 14.92
CA SER A 192 7.47 7.70 13.82
C SER A 192 6.97 6.92 12.61
N ILE A 193 5.82 7.29 12.09
CA ILE A 193 5.23 6.76 10.84
C ILE A 193 5.18 7.84 9.78
N SER A 194 5.28 7.43 8.52
CA SER A 194 5.06 8.34 7.38
C SER A 194 3.58 8.28 6.98
N PRO A 195 2.89 9.42 6.82
CA PRO A 195 1.51 9.44 6.34
C PRO A 195 1.42 9.24 4.82
N PHE A 196 2.55 9.38 4.11
CA PHE A 196 2.63 9.27 2.66
C PHE A 196 3.83 8.44 2.21
N PRO A 197 3.71 7.70 1.09
CA PRO A 197 4.80 6.98 0.47
C PRO A 197 5.65 7.94 -0.39
N THR A 198 6.19 9.00 0.19
CA THR A 198 7.02 9.98 -0.52
C THR A 198 8.47 9.94 -0.05
N SER A 199 9.39 10.14 -1.00
CA SER A 199 10.83 10.28 -0.75
C SER A 199 11.27 11.74 -0.60
N ILE A 200 10.36 12.69 -0.85
CA ILE A 200 10.65 14.13 -0.89
C ILE A 200 9.86 14.82 0.23
N GLY A 201 10.53 15.05 1.36
CA GLY A 201 10.04 15.90 2.44
C GLY A 201 8.94 15.30 3.32
N TYR A 202 9.02 15.59 4.62
CA TYR A 202 7.99 15.22 5.59
C TYR A 202 6.81 16.19 5.49
N MET A 203 5.79 15.82 4.74
CA MET A 203 4.52 16.54 4.70
C MET A 203 3.44 15.76 5.45
N THR A 204 2.55 16.51 6.11
CA THR A 204 1.36 15.96 6.76
C THR A 204 0.16 16.27 5.87
N PRO A 205 -0.89 15.43 5.85
CA PRO A 205 -2.03 15.61 4.93
C PRO A 205 -2.68 16.99 5.00
N TRP A 206 -2.72 17.59 6.18
CA TRP A 206 -3.26 18.93 6.39
C TRP A 206 -2.30 20.06 6.00
N ARG A 207 -1.16 19.77 5.36
CA ARG A 207 -0.17 20.76 4.89
C ARG A 207 0.16 20.62 3.40
N CYS A 208 -0.45 19.68 2.70
CA CYS A 208 -0.24 19.44 1.28
C CYS A 208 -1.56 19.06 0.61
N ASN A 209 -1.49 18.88 -0.69
CA ASN A 209 -2.41 18.06 -1.44
C ASN A 209 -1.65 16.85 -2.00
N ILE A 210 -2.41 15.86 -2.45
CA ILE A 210 -1.89 14.69 -3.15
C ILE A 210 -2.05 14.87 -4.66
N ALA A 211 -1.02 14.47 -5.40
CA ALA A 211 -1.02 14.45 -6.86
C ALA A 211 -0.69 13.05 -7.38
N PHE A 212 -1.50 12.55 -8.32
CA PHE A 212 -1.30 11.25 -8.96
C PHE A 212 -0.71 11.42 -10.36
N GLY A 213 0.40 10.73 -10.61
CA GLY A 213 0.99 10.62 -11.94
C GLY A 213 0.21 9.63 -12.82
N THR A 214 0.37 9.77 -14.13
CA THR A 214 -0.17 8.85 -15.16
C THR A 214 0.28 7.39 -14.97
N ASN A 215 1.43 7.19 -14.35
CA ASN A 215 2.01 5.89 -14.01
C ASN A 215 1.65 5.40 -12.59
N GLY A 216 0.74 6.10 -11.91
CA GLY A 216 0.27 5.76 -10.57
C GLY A 216 1.26 6.12 -9.46
N SER A 217 2.28 6.93 -9.76
CA SER A 217 3.12 7.54 -8.73
C SER A 217 2.30 8.52 -7.90
N VAL A 218 2.61 8.61 -6.62
CA VAL A 218 1.99 9.54 -5.69
C VAL A 218 3.03 10.57 -5.29
N THR A 219 2.67 11.85 -5.40
CA THR A 219 3.49 12.95 -4.90
C THR A 219 2.65 13.87 -4.02
N THR A 220 3.30 14.61 -3.14
CA THR A 220 2.66 15.59 -2.27
C THR A 220 3.34 16.93 -2.44
N MET A 221 2.55 17.99 -2.58
CA MET A 221 3.08 19.35 -2.68
C MET A 221 2.08 20.36 -2.09
N PRO A 222 2.52 21.56 -1.69
CA PRO A 222 1.62 22.66 -1.37
C PRO A 222 0.71 23.01 -2.55
N ARG A 223 -0.51 23.49 -2.25
CA ARG A 223 -1.48 23.91 -3.28
C ARG A 223 -0.95 24.94 -4.27
N GLU A 224 -0.18 25.92 -3.81
CA GLU A 224 0.39 26.95 -4.69
C GLU A 224 1.28 26.35 -5.78
N ASP A 225 2.06 25.34 -5.43
CA ASP A 225 2.94 24.63 -6.37
C ASP A 225 2.12 23.81 -7.37
N SER A 226 1.04 23.16 -6.90
CA SER A 226 0.13 22.41 -7.77
C SER A 226 -0.63 23.30 -8.75
N ASP A 227 -1.22 24.39 -8.26
CA ASP A 227 -2.00 25.35 -9.06
C ASP A 227 -1.12 26.03 -10.13
N SER A 228 0.19 26.20 -9.85
CA SER A 228 1.16 26.79 -10.78
C SER A 228 1.76 25.80 -11.77
N ASN A 229 1.52 24.49 -11.60
CA ASN A 229 2.13 23.45 -12.43
C ASN A 229 1.17 23.00 -13.55
N PRO A 230 1.44 23.34 -14.82
CA PRO A 230 0.55 23.00 -15.93
C PRO A 230 0.48 21.52 -16.24
N ALA A 231 1.38 20.69 -15.68
CA ALA A 231 1.33 19.24 -15.84
C ALA A 231 0.21 18.59 -15.02
N TYR A 232 -0.38 19.31 -14.06
CA TYR A 232 -1.42 18.79 -13.18
C TYR A 232 -2.75 19.53 -13.38
N GLU A 233 -3.85 18.79 -13.32
CA GLU A 233 -5.22 19.30 -13.25
C GLU A 233 -5.84 19.00 -11.90
N LEU A 234 -6.68 19.92 -11.41
CA LEU A 234 -7.44 19.72 -10.18
C LEU A 234 -8.68 18.85 -10.46
N ILE A 235 -8.77 17.73 -9.76
CA ILE A 235 -9.94 16.86 -9.77
C ILE A 235 -10.87 17.23 -8.62
N CYS A 236 -12.11 17.56 -8.96
CA CYS A 236 -13.18 17.78 -8.01
C CYS A 236 -13.96 16.47 -7.81
N GLY A 237 -14.22 16.12 -6.55
CA GLY A 237 -15.19 15.09 -6.21
C GLY A 237 -16.63 15.58 -6.44
N GLU A 238 -17.62 14.84 -5.93
CA GLU A 238 -19.05 15.14 -6.20
C GLU A 238 -19.47 16.58 -5.87
N ARG A 239 -18.81 17.25 -4.91
CA ARG A 239 -19.14 18.63 -4.50
C ARG A 239 -17.94 19.52 -4.17
N TRP A 240 -16.72 18.99 -4.07
CA TRP A 240 -15.56 19.73 -3.55
C TRP A 240 -14.26 19.33 -4.24
N PRO A 241 -13.26 20.22 -4.35
CA PRO A 241 -11.89 19.87 -4.76
C PRO A 241 -11.34 18.69 -3.96
N SER A 242 -10.72 17.71 -4.63
CA SER A 242 -10.28 16.47 -3.99
C SER A 242 -8.77 16.23 -4.10
N TYR A 243 -8.19 16.30 -5.30
CA TYR A 243 -6.75 16.03 -5.51
C TYR A 243 -6.27 16.50 -6.88
N TYR A 244 -4.97 16.42 -7.16
CA TYR A 244 -4.39 16.72 -8.47
C TYR A 244 -4.04 15.47 -9.27
N ARG A 245 -4.19 15.53 -10.59
CA ARG A 245 -3.82 14.44 -11.50
C ARG A 245 -2.95 14.96 -12.61
N GLU A 246 -1.92 14.21 -12.98
CA GLU A 246 -1.11 14.53 -14.15
C GLU A 246 -1.98 14.44 -15.42
N THR A 247 -2.02 15.52 -16.19
CA THR A 247 -2.84 15.63 -17.39
C THR A 247 -2.38 14.65 -18.45
N SER A 248 -3.30 13.85 -19.02
CA SER A 248 -3.00 13.02 -20.18
C SER A 248 -4.26 12.67 -20.98
N GLU A 249 -4.09 12.42 -22.29
CA GLU A 249 -5.19 12.04 -23.20
C GLU A 249 -6.01 10.83 -22.72
N PRO A 250 -5.41 9.76 -22.16
CA PRO A 250 -6.16 8.60 -21.65
C PRO A 250 -7.13 8.92 -20.52
N PHE A 251 -6.98 10.06 -19.85
CA PHE A 251 -7.90 10.52 -18.80
C PHE A 251 -8.99 11.48 -19.30
N ASN A 252 -8.98 11.84 -20.58
CA ASN A 252 -10.02 12.65 -21.20
C ASN A 252 -11.19 11.74 -21.61
N TRP A 253 -12.31 11.82 -20.89
CA TRP A 253 -13.49 10.98 -21.10
C TRP A 253 -14.67 11.79 -21.61
N ILE A 254 -15.49 11.19 -22.48
CA ILE A 254 -16.68 11.81 -23.08
C ILE A 254 -17.82 12.01 -22.05
N SER A 255 -17.80 11.26 -20.95
CA SER A 255 -18.83 11.29 -19.90
C SER A 255 -18.23 11.70 -18.56
N THR A 256 -19.07 12.15 -17.62
CA THR A 256 -18.65 12.46 -16.25
C THR A 256 -18.23 11.18 -15.55
N VAL A 257 -16.92 10.99 -15.44
CA VAL A 257 -16.29 9.82 -14.84
C VAL A 257 -15.60 10.24 -13.55
N MET A 258 -16.08 9.74 -12.41
CA MET A 258 -15.40 9.90 -11.13
C MET A 258 -14.25 8.90 -11.05
N CYS A 259 -13.04 9.34 -11.37
CA CYS A 259 -11.84 8.54 -11.16
C CYS A 259 -11.46 8.61 -9.68
N GLU A 260 -11.76 7.59 -8.89
CA GLU A 260 -10.91 7.33 -7.72
C GLU A 260 -9.62 6.66 -8.24
N SER A 261 -8.58 6.48 -7.42
CA SER A 261 -7.36 5.72 -7.82
C SER A 261 -7.63 4.24 -8.15
N LEU A 262 -8.88 3.89 -8.46
CA LEU A 262 -9.41 2.67 -9.06
C LEU A 262 -10.44 3.12 -10.13
N TYR A 263 -10.00 3.06 -11.39
CA TYR A 263 -10.47 3.79 -12.57
C TYR A 263 -11.80 3.31 -13.19
N PRO A 264 -12.66 4.18 -13.74
CA PRO A 264 -13.81 3.75 -14.54
C PRO A 264 -13.51 3.64 -16.06
N CYS A 265 -14.38 2.96 -16.82
CA CYS A 265 -14.21 2.56 -18.23
C CYS A 265 -15.34 3.09 -19.13
N MET A 266 -14.99 3.39 -20.40
CA MET A 266 -15.84 3.05 -21.57
C MET A 266 -15.04 2.63 -22.83
N GLU A 267 -13.72 2.89 -22.93
CA GLU A 267 -12.92 2.59 -24.13
C GLU A 267 -11.78 1.59 -23.84
N ALA A 268 -11.79 0.44 -24.53
CA ALA A 268 -10.84 -0.66 -24.30
C ALA A 268 -9.36 -0.24 -24.49
N THR A 269 -9.08 0.60 -25.49
CA THR A 269 -7.74 1.12 -25.78
C THR A 269 -7.17 1.93 -24.61
N LYS A 270 -8.00 2.79 -23.99
CA LYS A 270 -7.60 3.60 -22.83
C LYS A 270 -7.37 2.74 -21.60
N VAL A 271 -8.27 1.79 -21.33
CA VAL A 271 -8.11 0.84 -20.21
C VAL A 271 -6.83 0.02 -20.39
N ARG A 272 -6.52 -0.40 -21.61
CA ARG A 272 -5.30 -1.14 -21.93
C ARG A 272 -4.05 -0.29 -21.68
N TYR A 273 -4.03 0.94 -22.18
CA TYR A 273 -2.95 1.88 -21.96
C TYR A 273 -2.70 2.13 -20.46
N LEU A 274 -3.77 2.35 -19.70
CA LEU A 274 -3.69 2.59 -18.26
C LEU A 274 -3.24 1.34 -17.49
N ALA A 275 -3.65 0.14 -17.91
CA ALA A 275 -3.27 -1.10 -17.26
C ALA A 275 -1.76 -1.38 -17.35
N GLU A 276 -1.07 -0.94 -18.40
CA GLU A 276 0.39 -1.20 -18.52
C GLU A 276 1.18 -0.70 -17.29
N PRO A 277 1.09 0.59 -16.88
CA PRO A 277 1.78 1.06 -15.68
C PRO A 277 0.98 0.93 -14.36
N ASN A 278 -0.35 0.80 -14.43
CA ASN A 278 -1.24 0.90 -13.25
C ASN A 278 -2.01 -0.39 -12.95
N SER A 279 -1.52 -1.56 -13.37
CA SER A 279 -2.16 -2.82 -13.02
C SER A 279 -2.28 -3.01 -11.51
N PRO A 280 -3.40 -3.54 -10.99
CA PRO A 280 -4.63 -3.83 -11.72
C PRO A 280 -5.50 -2.57 -11.92
N ILE A 281 -6.24 -2.53 -13.04
CA ILE A 281 -7.33 -1.58 -13.28
C ILE A 281 -8.65 -2.25 -12.88
N ILE A 282 -9.43 -1.57 -12.06
CA ILE A 282 -10.73 -2.05 -11.59
C ILE A 282 -11.81 -1.10 -12.05
N LEU A 283 -12.81 -1.62 -12.75
CA LEU A 283 -13.96 -0.88 -13.23
C LEU A 283 -15.20 -1.28 -12.40
N ARG A 284 -15.88 -0.28 -11.82
CA ARG A 284 -17.09 -0.45 -10.99
C ARG A 284 -18.27 0.37 -11.51
N GLY A 285 -19.48 -0.01 -11.07
CA GLY A 285 -20.71 0.71 -11.40
C GLY A 285 -21.16 0.56 -12.86
N LEU A 286 -20.56 -0.38 -13.60
CA LEU A 286 -20.92 -0.66 -14.98
C LEU A 286 -22.17 -1.55 -15.05
N SER A 287 -23.06 -1.24 -15.99
CA SER A 287 -24.20 -2.10 -16.31
C SER A 287 -23.79 -3.26 -17.23
N GLN A 288 -24.56 -4.35 -17.20
CA GLN A 288 -24.42 -5.49 -18.13
C GLN A 288 -23.06 -6.22 -18.10
N THR A 289 -22.25 -6.02 -17.06
CA THR A 289 -20.95 -6.69 -16.91
C THR A 289 -21.05 -8.21 -16.74
N ARG A 290 -22.25 -8.70 -16.40
CA ARG A 290 -22.58 -10.12 -16.28
C ARG A 290 -23.11 -10.74 -17.58
N ASP A 291 -23.32 -9.94 -18.62
CA ASP A 291 -23.71 -10.43 -19.93
C ASP A 291 -22.49 -11.07 -20.61
N ARG A 292 -22.56 -12.39 -20.80
CA ARG A 292 -21.47 -13.18 -21.40
C ARG A 292 -21.15 -12.74 -22.82
N GLY A 293 -22.18 -12.52 -23.65
CA GLY A 293 -21.97 -12.16 -25.06
C GLY A 293 -21.31 -10.79 -25.19
N LEU A 294 -21.73 -9.85 -24.35
CA LEU A 294 -21.12 -8.53 -24.27
C LEU A 294 -19.69 -8.60 -23.73
N PHE A 295 -19.42 -9.41 -22.71
CA PHE A 295 -18.08 -9.60 -22.15
C PHE A 295 -17.11 -10.17 -23.20
N VAL A 296 -17.52 -11.19 -23.96
CA VAL A 296 -16.73 -11.75 -25.08
C VAL A 296 -16.41 -10.65 -26.08
N LYS A 297 -17.44 -9.97 -26.58
CA LYS A 297 -17.27 -8.90 -27.57
C LYS A 297 -16.33 -7.80 -27.08
N LYS A 298 -16.47 -7.38 -25.81
CA LYS A 298 -15.58 -6.38 -25.20
C LYS A 298 -14.15 -6.88 -25.01
N SER A 299 -13.97 -8.17 -24.72
CA SER A 299 -12.63 -8.76 -24.65
C SER A 299 -11.94 -8.81 -26.03
N GLU A 300 -12.70 -9.02 -27.11
CA GLU A 300 -12.21 -8.96 -28.49
C GLU A 300 -11.82 -7.54 -28.91
N GLU A 301 -12.61 -6.53 -28.50
CA GLU A 301 -12.25 -5.11 -28.66
C GLU A 301 -10.95 -4.76 -27.89
N PHE A 302 -10.68 -5.44 -26.78
CA PHE A 302 -9.47 -5.25 -25.98
C PHE A 302 -8.23 -5.91 -26.60
N GLY A 303 -8.41 -7.04 -27.28
CA GLY A 303 -7.38 -7.72 -28.06
C GLY A 303 -7.75 -9.15 -28.43
N MET A 304 -6.82 -9.83 -29.10
CA MET A 304 -7.02 -11.22 -29.51
C MET A 304 -7.19 -12.15 -28.29
N THR A 305 -8.38 -12.74 -28.17
CA THR A 305 -8.67 -13.74 -27.14
C THR A 305 -8.04 -15.09 -27.48
N LEU A 306 -7.61 -15.84 -26.47
CA LEU A 306 -7.07 -17.20 -26.69
C LEU A 306 -8.23 -18.21 -26.75
N PRO A 307 -8.28 -19.09 -27.77
CA PRO A 307 -9.32 -20.11 -27.89
C PRO A 307 -9.43 -21.01 -26.66
N GLY A 308 -10.65 -21.32 -26.21
CA GLY A 308 -10.92 -22.31 -25.16
C GLY A 308 -10.52 -21.93 -23.73
N LYS A 309 -10.18 -20.65 -23.47
CA LYS A 309 -9.68 -20.16 -22.17
C LYS A 309 -10.62 -19.21 -21.44
N MET A 310 -11.84 -19.04 -21.94
CA MET A 310 -12.89 -18.34 -21.20
C MET A 310 -13.53 -19.34 -20.25
N GLN A 311 -13.07 -19.36 -19.00
CA GLN A 311 -13.67 -20.17 -17.95
C GLN A 311 -15.08 -19.68 -17.62
N MET A 312 -16.00 -20.63 -17.46
CA MET A 312 -17.37 -20.30 -17.06
C MET A 312 -17.41 -19.96 -15.56
N PRO A 313 -18.39 -19.17 -15.10
CA PRO A 313 -18.62 -18.94 -13.67
C PRO A 313 -18.89 -20.22 -12.87
N THR A 314 -19.32 -21.30 -13.54
CA THR A 314 -19.60 -22.62 -12.96
C THR A 314 -18.39 -23.56 -12.94
N ASP A 315 -17.30 -23.19 -13.61
CA ASP A 315 -16.12 -24.03 -13.74
C ASP A 315 -15.08 -23.62 -12.68
N SER A 316 -15.37 -23.83 -11.39
CA SER A 316 -14.32 -23.71 -10.38
C SER A 316 -13.38 -24.92 -10.51
N ASN A 317 -12.18 -24.67 -11.04
CA ASN A 317 -11.09 -25.65 -11.01
C ASN A 317 -10.32 -25.60 -9.68
N VAL A 318 -10.89 -24.93 -8.68
CA VAL A 318 -10.31 -24.74 -7.36
C VAL A 318 -10.65 -25.96 -6.53
N LEU A 319 -9.66 -26.80 -6.33
CA LEU A 319 -9.78 -28.04 -5.54
C LEU A 319 -9.19 -27.90 -4.13
N SER A 320 -8.59 -26.74 -3.82
CA SER A 320 -7.93 -26.48 -2.55
C SER A 320 -8.30 -25.11 -1.99
N SER A 321 -8.60 -25.11 -0.69
CA SER A 321 -8.81 -23.93 0.15
C SER A 321 -7.51 -23.19 0.49
N GLU A 322 -6.36 -23.78 0.17
CA GLU A 322 -5.06 -23.22 0.52
C GLU A 322 -4.71 -22.00 -0.33
N TRP A 323 -3.76 -21.23 0.20
CA TRP A 323 -3.19 -20.08 -0.47
C TRP A 323 -2.50 -20.50 -1.77
N ILE A 324 -2.80 -19.81 -2.87
CA ILE A 324 -2.10 -20.05 -4.14
C ILE A 324 -0.76 -19.29 -4.09
N PRO A 325 0.38 -19.86 -4.48
CA PRO A 325 1.62 -19.09 -4.49
C PRO A 325 1.58 -17.92 -5.50
N PHE A 326 2.31 -16.83 -5.24
CA PHE A 326 2.41 -15.74 -6.22
C PHE A 326 2.98 -16.20 -7.55
N HIS A 327 2.32 -15.84 -8.64
CA HIS A 327 2.72 -16.25 -9.98
C HIS A 327 2.26 -15.23 -11.04
N PHE A 328 2.61 -15.52 -12.28
CA PHE A 328 2.03 -14.89 -13.47
C PHE A 328 1.51 -15.98 -14.41
N ASP A 329 0.54 -15.62 -15.24
CA ASP A 329 -0.10 -16.57 -16.12
C ASP A 329 0.77 -16.93 -17.32
N GLY A 330 0.79 -18.22 -17.65
CA GLY A 330 1.45 -18.72 -18.86
C GLY A 330 2.89 -19.17 -18.65
N LEU A 331 3.37 -19.29 -17.40
CA LEU A 331 4.69 -19.84 -17.09
C LEU A 331 4.95 -21.17 -17.81
N PHE A 332 4.06 -22.15 -17.64
CA PHE A 332 4.17 -23.49 -18.27
C PHE A 332 3.48 -23.61 -19.62
N LYS A 333 3.02 -22.50 -20.21
CA LYS A 333 2.54 -22.49 -21.59
C LYS A 333 3.70 -22.09 -22.46
N THR A 334 4.35 -23.06 -23.08
CA THR A 334 5.56 -22.83 -23.87
C THR A 334 5.26 -22.84 -25.37
N LYS A 335 6.17 -22.24 -26.14
CA LYS A 335 6.25 -22.35 -27.59
C LYS A 335 7.69 -22.72 -27.96
N LYS A 336 7.87 -23.43 -29.06
CA LYS A 336 9.20 -23.69 -29.62
C LYS A 336 9.70 -22.42 -30.31
N GLN A 337 10.90 -21.99 -29.98
CA GLN A 337 11.64 -20.93 -30.65
C GLN A 337 12.92 -21.50 -31.22
N ILE A 338 13.13 -21.31 -32.52
CA ILE A 338 14.37 -21.70 -33.19
C ILE A 338 15.40 -20.59 -32.91
N LEU A 339 16.56 -20.98 -32.38
CA LEU A 339 17.70 -20.10 -32.11
C LEU A 339 18.51 -19.85 -33.39
N GLU A 340 19.42 -18.88 -33.34
CA GLU A 340 20.27 -18.51 -34.50
C GLU A 340 21.17 -19.66 -34.97
N ASP A 341 21.52 -20.58 -34.08
CA ASP A 341 22.29 -21.79 -34.37
C ASP A 341 21.44 -22.95 -34.93
N GLY A 342 20.14 -22.74 -35.13
CA GLY A 342 19.18 -23.74 -35.62
C GLY A 342 18.63 -24.69 -34.55
N SER A 343 19.05 -24.57 -33.29
CA SER A 343 18.53 -25.38 -32.19
C SER A 343 17.16 -24.88 -31.70
N GLU A 344 16.33 -25.79 -31.19
CA GLU A 344 15.02 -25.43 -30.64
C GLU A 344 15.11 -25.17 -29.12
N LYS A 345 14.70 -23.98 -28.67
CA LYS A 345 14.49 -23.66 -27.25
C LYS A 345 13.00 -23.53 -26.96
N LEU A 346 12.53 -24.20 -25.90
CA LEU A 346 11.19 -23.95 -25.37
C LEU A 346 11.20 -22.62 -24.61
N VAL A 347 10.36 -21.69 -25.03
CA VAL A 347 10.22 -20.38 -24.40
C VAL A 347 8.79 -20.15 -23.94
N GLN A 348 8.63 -19.30 -22.93
CA GLN A 348 7.33 -18.97 -22.36
C GLN A 348 6.45 -18.24 -23.40
N ASN A 349 5.19 -18.67 -23.50
CA ASN A 349 4.15 -18.02 -24.30
C ASN A 349 3.26 -17.19 -23.37
N LEU A 350 3.81 -16.06 -22.94
CA LEU A 350 3.21 -15.19 -21.95
C LEU A 350 1.93 -14.54 -22.47
N ARG A 351 0.92 -14.52 -21.60
CA ARG A 351 -0.28 -13.73 -21.81
C ARG A 351 0.04 -12.28 -21.51
N ARG A 352 -0.51 -11.36 -22.30
CA ARG A 352 -0.28 -9.93 -22.09
C ARG A 352 -1.20 -9.36 -21.01
N TYR A 353 -2.47 -9.76 -21.03
CA TYR A 353 -3.48 -9.23 -20.14
C TYR A 353 -4.37 -10.32 -19.59
N GLN A 354 -4.89 -10.07 -18.40
CA GLN A 354 -5.95 -10.80 -17.75
C GLN A 354 -7.16 -9.87 -17.69
N PHE A 355 -8.33 -10.40 -18.03
CA PHE A 355 -9.58 -9.66 -18.10
C PHE A 355 -10.64 -10.50 -17.39
N PHE A 356 -11.08 -10.04 -16.22
CA PHE A 356 -11.98 -10.76 -15.34
C PHE A 356 -13.28 -9.99 -15.14
N THR A 357 -14.39 -10.71 -15.01
CA THR A 357 -15.66 -10.16 -14.52
C THR A 357 -16.13 -10.94 -13.31
N SER A 358 -16.67 -10.23 -12.32
CA SER A 358 -17.23 -10.81 -11.12
C SER A 358 -18.73 -11.04 -11.27
N VAL A 359 -19.11 -12.31 -11.36
CA VAL A 359 -20.53 -12.74 -11.37
C VAL A 359 -21.06 -12.96 -9.96
N THR A 360 -20.18 -13.38 -9.05
CA THR A 360 -20.47 -13.71 -7.65
C THR A 360 -19.47 -12.98 -6.76
N PRO A 361 -19.92 -12.31 -5.68
CA PRO A 361 -19.03 -11.55 -4.83
C PRO A 361 -18.24 -12.52 -3.92
N SER A 362 -17.04 -12.10 -3.53
CA SER A 362 -16.25 -12.84 -2.54
C SER A 362 -16.57 -12.33 -1.12
N PRO A 363 -16.28 -13.12 -0.07
CA PRO A 363 -16.20 -12.61 1.28
C PRO A 363 -15.29 -11.38 1.38
N LYS A 364 -15.54 -10.53 2.39
CA LYS A 364 -14.78 -9.28 2.62
C LYS A 364 -13.51 -9.49 3.46
N ASP A 365 -13.36 -10.66 4.04
CA ASP A 365 -12.37 -11.01 5.05
C ASP A 365 -11.48 -12.19 4.63
N THR A 366 -11.75 -12.83 3.49
CA THR A 366 -11.00 -13.97 2.97
C THR A 366 -11.18 -14.11 1.46
N CYS A 367 -10.48 -15.06 0.82
CA CYS A 367 -10.56 -15.32 -0.61
C CYS A 367 -10.22 -14.10 -1.49
N PHE A 368 -9.25 -13.30 -1.05
CA PHE A 368 -8.83 -12.13 -1.78
C PHE A 368 -8.07 -12.53 -3.05
N THR A 369 -8.34 -11.84 -4.15
CA THR A 369 -7.37 -11.81 -5.27
C THR A 369 -6.33 -10.74 -4.95
N LEU A 370 -5.07 -11.13 -4.92
CA LEU A 370 -3.96 -10.24 -4.65
C LEU A 370 -3.26 -9.91 -5.95
N VAL A 371 -2.91 -8.65 -6.16
CA VAL A 371 -2.12 -8.20 -7.32
C VAL A 371 -1.04 -7.25 -6.83
N THR A 372 0.21 -7.58 -7.13
CA THR A 372 1.38 -6.82 -6.72
C THR A 372 2.18 -6.34 -7.93
N PRO A 373 2.18 -5.03 -8.22
CA PRO A 373 2.93 -4.47 -9.34
C PRO A 373 4.43 -4.55 -9.09
N SER A 374 5.18 -5.00 -10.10
CA SER A 374 6.64 -5.14 -10.05
C SER A 374 7.32 -3.83 -9.63
N ARG A 375 6.81 -2.69 -10.11
CA ARG A 375 7.37 -1.37 -9.78
C ARG A 375 7.37 -1.07 -8.28
N LEU A 376 6.35 -1.51 -7.55
CA LEU A 376 6.23 -1.24 -6.11
C LEU A 376 7.17 -2.15 -5.31
N VAL A 377 7.36 -3.39 -5.77
CA VAL A 377 8.39 -4.29 -5.24
C VAL A 377 9.77 -3.64 -5.38
N PHE A 378 10.12 -3.18 -6.59
CA PHE A 378 11.44 -2.60 -6.86
C PHE A 378 11.72 -1.32 -6.09
N GLN A 379 10.69 -0.50 -5.82
CA GLN A 379 10.83 0.72 -5.00
C GLN A 379 11.16 0.43 -3.53
N ARG A 380 10.90 -0.80 -3.06
CA ARG A 380 11.08 -1.22 -1.67
C ARG A 380 12.07 -2.37 -1.51
N LEU A 381 12.86 -2.65 -2.54
CA LEU A 381 13.95 -3.62 -2.43
C LEU A 381 14.93 -3.22 -1.31
N PRO A 382 15.42 -4.19 -0.53
CA PRO A 382 16.53 -3.97 0.38
C PRO A 382 17.79 -3.48 -0.34
N GLU A 383 18.64 -2.74 0.39
CA GLU A 383 19.89 -2.20 -0.17
C GLU A 383 20.87 -3.31 -0.58
N ASP A 384 20.83 -4.45 0.08
CA ASP A 384 21.64 -5.65 -0.20
C ASP A 384 21.13 -6.48 -1.38
N ILE A 385 19.91 -6.20 -1.88
CA ILE A 385 19.30 -6.88 -3.04
C ILE A 385 18.86 -5.82 -4.06
N PRO A 386 19.80 -5.07 -4.67
CA PRO A 386 19.45 -4.02 -5.61
C PRO A 386 18.88 -4.61 -6.90
N LEU A 387 18.04 -3.82 -7.59
CA LEU A 387 17.45 -4.20 -8.87
C LEU A 387 18.50 -4.58 -9.93
N SER A 388 19.67 -3.93 -9.92
CA SER A 388 20.78 -4.27 -10.82
C SER A 388 21.21 -5.72 -10.63
N ARG A 389 21.35 -6.16 -9.37
CA ARG A 389 21.68 -7.55 -9.04
C ARG A 389 20.58 -8.50 -9.49
N LEU A 390 19.31 -8.20 -9.19
CA LEU A 390 18.19 -9.06 -9.61
C LEU A 390 18.08 -9.21 -11.14
N SER A 391 18.52 -8.20 -11.89
CA SER A 391 18.48 -8.21 -13.36
C SER A 391 19.50 -9.15 -13.99
N GLU A 392 20.54 -9.53 -13.25
CA GLU A 392 21.56 -10.48 -13.69
C GLU A 392 21.19 -11.94 -13.37
N LEU A 393 20.16 -12.15 -12.54
CA LEU A 393 19.81 -13.45 -12.00
C LEU A 393 18.80 -14.18 -12.87
N THR A 394 18.99 -15.49 -12.96
CA THR A 394 18.00 -16.43 -13.49
C THR A 394 17.45 -17.30 -12.37
N ARG A 395 16.38 -18.01 -12.68
CA ARG A 395 15.71 -18.88 -11.72
C ARG A 395 15.20 -20.14 -12.39
N THR A 396 15.05 -21.17 -11.57
CA THR A 396 14.48 -22.46 -11.95
C THR A 396 13.18 -22.71 -11.18
N VAL A 397 12.10 -22.97 -11.92
CA VAL A 397 10.81 -23.37 -11.36
C VAL A 397 10.57 -24.83 -11.66
N SER A 398 10.25 -25.60 -10.62
CA SER A 398 9.75 -26.96 -10.71
C SER A 398 8.45 -27.05 -9.93
N ILE A 399 7.39 -27.54 -10.57
CA ILE A 399 6.12 -27.80 -9.90
C ILE A 399 5.72 -29.25 -10.12
N CYS A 400 5.14 -29.87 -9.10
CA CYS A 400 4.68 -31.26 -9.20
C CYS A 400 3.46 -31.39 -10.14
N ALA A 401 2.66 -30.31 -10.27
CA ALA A 401 1.58 -30.23 -11.26
C ALA A 401 2.13 -30.04 -12.69
N PHE A 402 1.35 -30.38 -13.72
CA PHE A 402 1.77 -30.33 -15.13
C PHE A 402 3.00 -31.23 -15.43
N ASP A 403 2.85 -32.53 -15.18
CA ASP A 403 3.83 -33.57 -15.55
C ASP A 403 5.25 -33.35 -14.99
N ALA A 404 5.36 -32.76 -13.79
CA ALA A 404 6.64 -32.43 -13.15
C ALA A 404 7.55 -31.54 -14.03
N THR A 405 6.95 -30.66 -14.85
CA THR A 405 7.69 -29.79 -15.75
C THR A 405 8.62 -28.87 -14.97
N THR A 406 9.90 -28.92 -15.32
CA THR A 406 10.94 -28.02 -14.78
C THR A 406 11.38 -27.05 -15.87
N MET A 407 11.34 -25.76 -15.56
CA MET A 407 11.85 -24.71 -16.44
C MET A 407 13.02 -24.01 -15.75
N THR A 408 14.18 -24.05 -16.41
CA THR A 408 15.44 -23.49 -15.93
C THR A 408 15.81 -22.23 -16.71
N ASP A 409 16.77 -21.45 -16.20
CA ASP A 409 17.38 -20.32 -16.92
C ASP A 409 16.35 -19.24 -17.32
N ILE A 410 15.34 -19.03 -16.47
CA ILE A 410 14.34 -17.96 -16.66
C ILE A 410 14.86 -16.70 -15.99
N SER A 411 14.97 -15.59 -16.71
CA SER A 411 15.34 -14.30 -16.11
C SER A 411 14.36 -13.88 -15.01
N LEU A 412 14.90 -13.47 -13.86
CA LEU A 412 14.11 -12.99 -12.73
C LEU A 412 13.49 -11.62 -13.00
N VAL A 413 14.20 -10.76 -13.73
CA VAL A 413 13.70 -9.46 -14.20
C VAL A 413 13.74 -9.45 -15.72
N VAL A 414 12.62 -9.07 -16.33
CA VAL A 414 12.52 -8.89 -17.78
C VAL A 414 12.11 -7.46 -18.12
N PRO A 415 12.54 -6.91 -19.26
CA PRO A 415 12.05 -5.61 -19.70
C PRO A 415 10.63 -5.73 -20.23
N HIS A 416 9.76 -4.80 -19.84
CA HIS A 416 8.44 -4.63 -20.44
C HIS A 416 8.57 -4.45 -21.97
N LEU A 417 7.71 -5.09 -22.74
CA LEU A 417 7.83 -5.13 -24.21
C LEU A 417 7.79 -3.74 -24.84
N THR A 418 6.91 -2.86 -24.34
CA THR A 418 6.70 -1.52 -24.91
C THR A 418 7.54 -0.46 -24.22
N THR A 419 7.59 -0.48 -22.90
CA THR A 419 8.16 0.62 -22.09
C THR A 419 9.60 0.37 -21.66
N ARG A 420 10.10 -0.87 -21.86
CA ARG A 420 11.42 -1.34 -21.42
C ARG A 420 11.67 -1.27 -19.91
N LYS A 421 10.67 -0.87 -19.11
CA LYS A 421 10.74 -0.84 -17.65
C LYS A 421 10.93 -2.27 -17.10
N PRO A 422 11.70 -2.43 -16.01
CA PRO A 422 11.89 -3.73 -15.38
C PRO A 422 10.55 -4.29 -14.91
N CYS A 423 10.36 -5.60 -15.09
CA CYS A 423 9.20 -6.37 -14.68
C CYS A 423 9.68 -7.62 -13.94
N LEU A 424 9.12 -7.89 -12.78
CA LEU A 424 9.44 -9.07 -12.00
C LEU A 424 8.76 -10.26 -12.65
N HIS A 425 9.56 -11.24 -13.05
CA HIS A 425 9.08 -12.55 -13.45
C HIS A 425 9.45 -13.52 -12.34
N TYR A 426 8.53 -13.78 -11.43
CA TYR A 426 8.73 -14.64 -10.26
C TYR A 426 7.68 -15.75 -10.21
N HIS A 427 7.92 -16.80 -9.42
CA HIS A 427 6.90 -17.80 -9.09
C HIS A 427 7.23 -18.34 -7.70
N GLU A 428 6.32 -18.24 -6.76
CA GLU A 428 6.55 -18.74 -5.40
C GLU A 428 6.22 -20.24 -5.36
N PRO A 429 7.01 -21.10 -4.70
CA PRO A 429 8.43 -20.93 -4.43
C PRO A 429 9.29 -21.08 -5.71
N VAL A 430 10.51 -20.54 -5.68
CA VAL A 430 11.51 -20.71 -6.75
C VAL A 430 12.92 -20.81 -6.19
N VAL A 431 13.81 -21.44 -6.95
CA VAL A 431 15.25 -21.46 -6.69
C VAL A 431 15.94 -20.45 -7.61
N ILE A 432 16.78 -19.59 -7.03
CA ILE A 432 17.61 -18.66 -7.79
C ILE A 432 18.84 -19.41 -8.28
N ASP A 433 19.13 -19.32 -9.58
CA ASP A 433 20.24 -20.03 -10.18
C ASP A 433 21.57 -19.30 -9.89
N ARG A 434 22.69 -20.04 -9.94
CA ARG A 434 24.06 -19.50 -9.91
C ARG A 434 24.41 -18.68 -8.65
N VAL A 435 23.65 -18.89 -7.58
CA VAL A 435 23.91 -18.36 -6.24
C VAL A 435 23.95 -19.52 -5.24
N ASN A 436 24.54 -19.31 -4.06
CA ASN A 436 24.47 -20.31 -3.01
C ASN A 436 23.07 -20.37 -2.39
N GLU A 437 22.76 -21.45 -1.67
CA GLU A 437 21.42 -21.67 -1.08
C GLU A 437 21.02 -20.57 -0.09
N SER A 438 21.98 -20.02 0.67
CA SER A 438 21.75 -18.93 1.61
C SER A 438 21.35 -17.63 0.89
N GLU A 439 22.04 -17.29 -0.20
CA GLU A 439 21.72 -16.12 -1.03
C GLU A 439 20.37 -16.30 -1.74
N SER A 440 20.10 -17.48 -2.32
CA SER A 440 18.78 -17.77 -2.91
C SER A 440 17.66 -17.62 -1.87
N THR A 441 17.89 -18.11 -0.65
CA THR A 441 16.93 -17.99 0.45
C THR A 441 16.74 -16.52 0.85
N SER A 442 17.81 -15.74 0.97
CA SER A 442 17.72 -14.31 1.30
C SER A 442 16.93 -13.52 0.24
N ILE A 443 17.16 -13.83 -1.04
CA ILE A 443 16.47 -13.17 -2.17
C ILE A 443 14.99 -13.52 -2.21
N CYS A 444 14.61 -14.78 -1.95
CA CYS A 444 13.22 -15.19 -2.00
C CYS A 444 12.44 -14.81 -0.73
N ASN A 445 12.99 -15.06 0.46
CA ASN A 445 12.24 -15.23 1.70
C ASN A 445 11.83 -13.90 2.42
N ILE A 446 11.71 -13.92 3.75
CA ILE A 446 11.14 -12.86 4.61
C ILE A 446 11.73 -11.46 4.41
N THR A 447 13.00 -11.34 4.04
CA THR A 447 13.65 -10.05 3.75
C THR A 447 13.67 -9.72 2.25
N GLY A 448 13.30 -10.67 1.40
CA GLY A 448 13.39 -10.60 -0.05
C GLY A 448 12.05 -10.41 -0.75
N ILE A 449 11.89 -11.09 -1.88
CA ILE A 449 10.82 -10.86 -2.84
C ILE A 449 9.45 -11.31 -2.31
N ASP A 450 9.34 -12.48 -1.68
CA ASP A 450 8.07 -13.03 -1.18
C ASP A 450 7.43 -12.03 -0.21
N SER A 451 8.19 -11.59 0.77
CA SER A 451 7.72 -10.61 1.76
C SER A 451 7.25 -9.29 1.14
N LEU A 452 7.90 -8.83 0.06
CA LEU A 452 7.50 -7.63 -0.67
C LEU A 452 6.27 -7.85 -1.55
N LEU A 453 6.05 -9.08 -2.04
CA LEU A 453 4.86 -9.45 -2.81
C LEU A 453 3.60 -9.47 -1.94
N HIS A 454 3.74 -9.90 -0.69
CA HIS A 454 2.64 -9.95 0.29
C HIS A 454 2.47 -8.62 1.08
N ASP A 455 3.41 -7.68 0.97
CA ASP A 455 3.35 -6.39 1.68
C ASP A 455 2.15 -5.55 1.22
N ARG A 456 1.27 -5.16 2.16
CA ARG A 456 0.08 -4.34 1.89
C ARG A 456 0.36 -2.97 1.27
N ARG A 457 1.60 -2.47 1.34
CA ARG A 457 2.02 -1.22 0.66
C ARG A 457 2.30 -1.42 -0.83
N ASN A 458 2.54 -2.67 -1.24
CA ASN A 458 2.83 -3.06 -2.62
C ASN A 458 1.67 -3.84 -3.25
N CYS A 459 0.86 -4.51 -2.44
CA CYS A 459 -0.13 -5.46 -2.87
C CYS A 459 -1.55 -4.92 -2.73
N HIS A 460 -2.32 -4.99 -3.82
CA HIS A 460 -3.76 -4.74 -3.78
C HIS A 460 -4.50 -6.01 -3.39
N PHE A 461 -5.24 -5.96 -2.28
CA PHE A 461 -6.11 -7.04 -1.82
C PHE A 461 -7.53 -6.82 -2.32
N ARG A 462 -8.02 -7.70 -3.18
CA ARG A 462 -9.33 -7.56 -3.79
C ARG A 462 -10.36 -8.52 -3.20
N ALA A 463 -11.32 -7.96 -2.48
CA ALA A 463 -12.64 -8.57 -2.31
C ALA A 463 -13.54 -8.15 -3.47
N TRP A 464 -14.15 -9.13 -4.13
CA TRP A 464 -14.93 -8.92 -5.33
C TRP A 464 -16.37 -8.54 -5.01
N GLU A 465 -16.86 -7.50 -5.68
CA GLU A 465 -18.25 -7.08 -5.68
C GLU A 465 -18.95 -7.55 -6.97
N ASN A 466 -20.27 -7.57 -6.94
CA ASN A 466 -21.06 -7.95 -8.11
C ASN A 466 -20.83 -6.98 -9.27
N GLY A 467 -20.44 -7.52 -10.42
CA GLY A 467 -20.28 -6.76 -11.64
C GLY A 467 -18.95 -6.03 -11.78
N ASP A 468 -18.02 -6.20 -10.84
CA ASP A 468 -16.63 -5.73 -10.97
C ASP A 468 -16.01 -6.26 -12.28
N ILE A 469 -15.24 -5.41 -12.96
CA ILE A 469 -14.31 -5.84 -14.00
C ILE A 469 -12.89 -5.53 -13.54
N LEU A 470 -11.99 -6.51 -13.65
CA LEU A 470 -10.56 -6.32 -13.38
C LEU A 470 -9.75 -6.58 -14.63
N VAL A 471 -8.85 -5.65 -14.95
CA VAL A 471 -7.89 -5.76 -16.04
C VAL A 471 -6.49 -5.65 -15.46
N SER A 472 -5.64 -6.63 -15.74
CA SER A 472 -4.26 -6.63 -15.29
C SER A 472 -3.32 -6.97 -16.44
N ALA A 473 -2.26 -6.20 -16.61
CA ALA A 473 -1.15 -6.52 -17.48
C ALA A 473 -0.27 -7.56 -16.77
N ASN A 474 -0.37 -8.79 -17.26
CA ASN A 474 0.23 -9.98 -16.63
C ASN A 474 1.76 -9.93 -16.55
N ILE A 475 2.41 -9.13 -17.40
CA ILE A 475 3.86 -8.94 -17.37
C ILE A 475 4.30 -7.93 -16.29
N THR A 476 3.48 -6.94 -15.93
CA THR A 476 3.88 -5.89 -14.99
C THR A 476 3.50 -6.17 -13.55
N ALA A 477 2.63 -7.15 -13.31
CA ALA A 477 2.16 -7.52 -11.99
C ALA A 477 2.19 -9.03 -11.74
N MET A 478 2.57 -9.38 -10.51
CA MET A 478 2.40 -10.70 -9.94
C MET A 478 1.01 -10.79 -9.33
N HIS A 479 0.40 -11.97 -9.32
CA HIS A 479 -0.91 -12.14 -8.70
C HIS A 479 -1.03 -13.46 -7.96
N THR A 480 -2.01 -13.49 -7.07
CA THR A 480 -2.40 -14.71 -6.38
C THR A 480 -3.83 -14.67 -5.85
N ARG A 481 -4.27 -15.74 -5.18
CA ARG A 481 -5.45 -15.82 -4.36
C ARG A 481 -5.07 -16.25 -2.95
N SER A 482 -5.61 -15.54 -1.96
CA SER A 482 -5.49 -15.95 -0.56
C SER A 482 -6.20 -17.29 -0.30
N ASP A 483 -5.93 -17.85 0.87
CA ASP A 483 -6.72 -18.94 1.43
C ASP A 483 -8.18 -18.52 1.67
N PHE A 484 -9.05 -19.51 1.84
CA PHE A 484 -10.46 -19.32 2.16
C PHE A 484 -11.07 -20.50 2.93
N ALA A 485 -12.18 -20.25 3.62
CA ALA A 485 -12.94 -21.32 4.27
C ALA A 485 -13.85 -22.05 3.26
N SER A 486 -13.93 -23.39 3.33
CA SER A 486 -14.78 -24.18 2.45
C SER A 486 -16.25 -23.73 2.51
N GLY A 487 -16.94 -23.69 1.38
CA GLY A 487 -18.33 -23.24 1.30
C GLY A 487 -18.50 -21.71 1.20
N ALA A 488 -17.43 -20.97 0.90
CA ALA A 488 -17.54 -19.55 0.54
C ALA A 488 -18.38 -19.38 -0.73
N THR A 489 -19.05 -18.22 -0.86
CA THR A 489 -20.02 -17.99 -1.95
C THR A 489 -19.42 -18.07 -3.35
N ARG A 490 -18.12 -17.79 -3.50
CA ARG A 490 -17.43 -17.71 -4.79
C ARG A 490 -16.53 -18.91 -5.09
N GLU A 491 -15.88 -19.46 -4.07
CA GLU A 491 -15.00 -20.62 -4.20
C GLU A 491 -15.60 -21.72 -3.30
N GLN A 492 -16.13 -22.77 -3.93
CA GLN A 492 -16.80 -23.89 -3.24
C GLN A 492 -15.87 -25.08 -3.09
#